data_AF-A0A8T3M0Q6-F1
#
_entry.id   AF-A0A8T3M0Q6-F1
#
_cell.length_a   1.000
_cell.length_b   1.000
_cell.length_c   1.000
_cell.angle_alpha   90.00
_cell.angle_beta   90.00
_cell.angle_gamma   90.00
#
_symmetry.space_group_name_H-M   'P 1'
#
loop_
_entity.id
_entity.type
_entity.pdbx_description
1 polymer ?
#
loop_
_entity_poly.entity_id
_entity_poly.type
_entity_poly.pdbx_seq_one_letter_code
_entity_poly.pdbx_strand_id
1 'polypeptide(L)'
;MRRGGAAALSFVVFLMVWKLATVIGGYPEYILPAPEVVGERAWRAIGSGILWEHSAVTLLEIVLGFVVGATAAVVTGIALGKSVLIERVLSPYIVAAQAVPILALAPLLDIWFGGGLLARVVICALIIFFPIAIATMVGIRSVDPLLTEMLRSLGATNPQRTRLLEIPSALPVIFGGLRVGVTLAVIGAVVAEWAGASLGLGVLINIANQGLFDTPLMFVALATLAIIGLVFYGLVLFVERRLLSH
;
A
#
# COMPACT_ATOMS: atom_id res chain seq x y z
N MET A 1 -2.65 -12.94 25.95
CA MET A 1 -3.68 -13.96 25.65
C MET A 1 -5.04 -13.38 25.26
N ARG A 2 -5.57 -12.30 25.89
CA ARG A 2 -6.88 -11.70 25.55
C ARG A 2 -7.03 -11.16 24.11
N ARG A 3 -5.97 -10.59 23.52
CA ARG A 3 -6.02 -9.98 22.16
C ARG A 3 -6.14 -11.02 21.02
N GLY A 4 -5.51 -12.18 21.15
CA GLY A 4 -5.58 -13.25 20.14
C GLY A 4 -6.95 -13.90 20.06
N GLY A 5 -7.60 -14.13 21.21
CA GLY A 5 -8.96 -14.68 21.27
C GLY A 5 -10.02 -13.78 20.64
N ALA A 6 -9.89 -12.45 20.82
CA ALA A 6 -10.82 -11.49 20.21
C ALA A 6 -10.70 -11.47 18.67
N ALA A 7 -9.47 -11.53 18.13
CA ALA A 7 -9.25 -11.58 16.69
C ALA A 7 -9.80 -12.87 16.07
N ALA A 8 -9.50 -14.03 16.68
CA ALA A 8 -10.03 -15.31 16.23
C ALA A 8 -11.57 -15.34 16.27
N LEU A 9 -12.19 -14.83 17.34
CA LEU A 9 -13.63 -14.74 17.45
C LEU A 9 -14.22 -13.84 16.35
N SER A 10 -13.63 -12.68 16.10
CA SER A 10 -14.09 -11.77 15.04
C SER A 10 -14.04 -12.39 13.65
N PHE A 11 -13.00 -13.18 13.38
CA PHE A 11 -12.87 -13.91 12.10
C PHE A 11 -13.92 -15.01 11.96
N VAL A 12 -14.18 -15.76 13.03
CA VAL A 12 -15.25 -16.78 13.04
C VAL A 12 -16.62 -16.16 12.82
N VAL A 13 -16.91 -15.04 13.49
CA VAL A 13 -18.16 -14.29 13.31
C VAL A 13 -18.30 -13.80 11.87
N PHE A 14 -17.22 -13.28 11.27
CA PHE A 14 -17.21 -12.88 9.86
C PHE A 14 -17.56 -14.04 8.91
N LEU A 15 -16.95 -15.22 9.11
CA LEU A 15 -17.25 -16.41 8.29
C LEU A 15 -18.70 -16.89 8.47
N MET A 16 -19.23 -16.84 9.70
CA MET A 16 -20.63 -17.19 9.96
C MET A 16 -21.59 -16.22 9.26
N VAL A 17 -21.33 -14.91 9.32
CA VAL A 17 -22.14 -13.89 8.65
C VAL A 17 -22.10 -14.08 7.14
N TRP A 18 -20.92 -14.32 6.55
CA TRP A 18 -20.81 -14.60 5.12
C TRP A 18 -21.57 -15.86 4.71
N LYS A 19 -21.39 -16.98 5.44
CA LYS A 19 -22.14 -18.21 5.18
C LYS A 19 -23.65 -17.98 5.28
N LEU A 20 -24.11 -17.28 6.32
CA LEU A 20 -25.52 -16.98 6.49
C LEU A 20 -26.07 -16.12 5.34
N ALA A 21 -25.31 -15.13 4.87
CA ALA A 21 -25.69 -14.31 3.71
C ALA A 21 -25.84 -15.15 2.43
N THR A 22 -24.97 -16.12 2.21
CA THR A 22 -25.08 -17.02 1.04
C THR A 22 -26.29 -17.95 1.13
N VAL A 23 -26.57 -18.48 2.32
CA VAL A 23 -27.70 -19.42 2.54
C VAL A 23 -29.04 -18.68 2.47
N ILE A 24 -29.18 -17.54 3.15
CA ILE A 24 -30.43 -16.76 3.16
C ILE A 24 -30.68 -16.13 1.79
N GLY A 25 -29.64 -15.60 1.15
CA GLY A 25 -29.77 -14.91 -0.14
C GLY A 25 -30.05 -15.83 -1.32
N GLY A 26 -29.72 -17.13 -1.21
CA GLY A 26 -29.91 -18.10 -2.29
C GLY A 26 -29.16 -17.73 -3.57
N TYR A 27 -28.06 -16.98 -3.45
CA TYR A 27 -27.33 -16.44 -4.59
C TYR A 27 -26.59 -17.54 -5.35
N PRO A 28 -26.55 -17.50 -6.69
CA PRO A 28 -25.65 -18.32 -7.48
C PRO A 28 -24.17 -18.10 -7.10
N GLU A 29 -23.35 -19.14 -7.21
CA GLU A 29 -21.92 -19.09 -6.84
C GLU A 29 -21.11 -18.06 -7.63
N TYR A 30 -21.52 -17.74 -8.87
CA TYR A 30 -20.87 -16.70 -9.67
C TYR A 30 -21.16 -15.29 -9.15
N ILE A 31 -22.16 -15.11 -8.28
CA ILE A 31 -22.47 -13.82 -7.62
C ILE A 31 -21.80 -13.76 -6.25
N LEU A 32 -22.10 -14.74 -5.39
CA LEU A 32 -21.55 -14.80 -4.03
C LEU A 32 -21.30 -16.27 -3.64
N PRO A 33 -20.07 -16.76 -3.80
CA PRO A 33 -19.74 -18.13 -3.43
C PRO A 33 -19.71 -18.28 -1.90
N ALA A 34 -20.09 -19.46 -1.42
CA ALA A 34 -19.98 -19.82 -0.01
C ALA A 34 -18.50 -19.93 0.43
N PRO A 35 -18.18 -19.64 1.71
CA PRO A 35 -16.80 -19.65 2.19
C PRO A 35 -16.11 -21.02 2.01
N GLU A 36 -16.86 -22.13 2.12
CA GLU A 36 -16.36 -23.48 1.80
C GLU A 36 -15.89 -23.62 0.35
N VAL A 37 -16.65 -23.11 -0.62
CA VAL A 37 -16.32 -23.18 -2.06
C VAL A 37 -15.06 -22.36 -2.35
N VAL A 38 -14.94 -21.19 -1.73
CA VAL A 38 -13.72 -20.37 -1.82
C VAL A 38 -12.52 -21.11 -1.21
N GLY A 39 -12.70 -21.76 -0.06
CA GLY A 39 -11.65 -22.55 0.59
C GLY A 39 -11.16 -23.73 -0.26
N GLU A 40 -12.08 -24.49 -0.85
CA GLU A 40 -11.74 -25.59 -1.78
C GLU A 40 -11.04 -25.07 -3.04
N ARG A 41 -11.49 -23.93 -3.57
CA ARG A 41 -10.87 -23.30 -4.73
C ARG A 41 -9.46 -22.80 -4.41
N ALA A 42 -9.24 -22.27 -3.20
CA ALA A 42 -7.94 -21.85 -2.72
C ALA A 42 -6.97 -23.03 -2.67
N TRP A 43 -7.41 -24.16 -2.10
CA TRP A 43 -6.58 -25.37 -2.02
C TRP A 43 -6.15 -25.86 -3.41
N ARG A 44 -7.07 -25.88 -4.37
CA ARG A 44 -6.77 -26.22 -5.77
C ARG A 44 -5.80 -25.22 -6.42
N ALA A 45 -5.99 -23.92 -6.19
CA ALA A 45 -5.12 -22.87 -6.75
C ALA A 45 -3.69 -22.92 -6.18
N ILE A 46 -3.55 -23.28 -4.90
CA ILE A 46 -2.26 -23.51 -4.26
C ILE A 46 -1.61 -24.76 -4.85
N GLY A 47 -2.35 -25.86 -4.97
CA GLY A 47 -1.85 -27.13 -5.50
C GLY A 47 -1.43 -27.07 -6.97
N SER A 48 -2.09 -26.25 -7.79
CA SER A 48 -1.74 -26.06 -9.20
C SER A 48 -0.59 -25.08 -9.43
N GLY A 49 -0.10 -24.38 -8.39
CA GLY A 49 0.98 -23.39 -8.49
C GLY A 49 0.55 -22.01 -9.03
N ILE A 50 -0.64 -21.89 -9.62
CA ILE A 50 -1.13 -20.63 -10.21
C ILE A 50 -1.18 -19.49 -9.18
N LEU A 51 -1.59 -19.78 -7.94
CA LEU A 51 -1.66 -18.73 -6.92
C LEU A 51 -0.25 -18.23 -6.57
N TRP A 52 0.75 -19.12 -6.51
CA TRP A 52 2.12 -18.76 -6.18
C TRP A 52 2.79 -17.93 -7.27
N GLU A 53 2.60 -18.31 -8.53
CA GLU A 53 3.14 -17.60 -9.68
C GLU A 53 2.64 -16.15 -9.74
N HIS A 54 1.32 -15.98 -9.65
CA HIS A 54 0.71 -14.65 -9.66
C HIS A 54 1.06 -13.84 -8.41
N SER A 55 1.09 -14.46 -7.23
CA SER A 55 1.46 -13.77 -5.99
C SER A 55 2.91 -13.29 -6.00
N ALA A 56 3.85 -14.08 -6.53
CA ALA A 56 5.26 -13.72 -6.56
C ALA A 56 5.51 -12.46 -7.41
N VAL A 57 4.84 -12.35 -8.55
CA VAL A 57 4.92 -11.18 -9.43
C VAL A 57 4.35 -9.94 -8.72
N THR A 58 3.15 -10.04 -8.15
CA THR A 58 2.54 -8.94 -7.41
C THR A 58 3.39 -8.51 -6.21
N LEU A 59 3.97 -9.45 -5.47
CA LEU A 59 4.87 -9.14 -4.35
C LEU A 59 6.10 -8.37 -4.80
N LEU A 60 6.72 -8.76 -5.92
CA LEU A 60 7.86 -8.05 -6.47
C LEU A 60 7.49 -6.61 -6.84
N GLU A 61 6.35 -6.43 -7.49
CA GLU A 61 5.84 -5.11 -7.89
C GLU A 61 5.53 -4.21 -6.68
N ILE A 62 4.89 -4.77 -5.64
CA ILE A 62 4.63 -4.08 -4.38
C ILE A 62 5.94 -3.65 -3.73
N VAL A 63 6.92 -4.55 -3.58
CA VAL A 63 8.18 -4.25 -2.89
C VAL A 63 8.96 -3.16 -3.63
N LEU A 64 9.13 -3.30 -4.94
CA LEU A 64 9.88 -2.34 -5.74
C LEU A 64 9.17 -0.99 -5.80
N GLY A 65 7.85 -1.00 -6.07
CA GLY A 65 7.03 0.21 -6.08
C GLY A 65 7.04 0.92 -4.72
N PHE A 66 6.97 0.15 -3.63
CA PHE A 66 7.04 0.69 -2.28
C PHE A 66 8.39 1.31 -1.96
N VAL A 67 9.50 0.61 -2.23
CA VAL A 67 10.84 1.13 -1.95
C VAL A 67 11.12 2.40 -2.75
N VAL A 68 10.84 2.40 -4.06
CA VAL A 68 11.07 3.55 -4.93
C VAL A 68 10.16 4.72 -4.54
N GLY A 69 8.86 4.46 -4.43
CA GLY A 69 7.87 5.48 -4.11
C GLY A 69 8.05 6.07 -2.71
N ALA A 70 8.26 5.24 -1.68
CA ALA A 70 8.47 5.71 -0.31
C ALA A 70 9.77 6.51 -0.19
N THR A 71 10.86 6.08 -0.84
CA THR A 71 12.13 6.83 -0.81
C THR A 71 11.96 8.21 -1.45
N ALA A 72 11.39 8.26 -2.66
CA ALA A 72 11.14 9.52 -3.36
C ALA A 72 10.20 10.44 -2.56
N ALA A 73 9.16 9.87 -1.95
CA ALA A 73 8.18 10.59 -1.16
C ALA A 73 8.77 11.17 0.13
N VAL A 74 9.56 10.38 0.88
CA VAL A 74 10.22 10.86 2.10
C VAL A 74 11.20 11.98 1.77
N VAL A 75 12.02 11.83 0.74
CA VAL A 75 12.96 12.88 0.30
C VAL A 75 12.20 14.17 -0.07
N THR A 76 11.15 14.05 -0.89
CA THR A 76 10.34 15.19 -1.31
C THR A 76 9.61 15.82 -0.13
N GLY A 77 9.03 15.02 0.76
CA GLY A 77 8.33 15.48 1.95
C GLY A 77 9.25 16.24 2.92
N ILE A 78 10.50 15.79 3.10
CA ILE A 78 11.50 16.54 3.88
C ILE A 78 11.80 17.89 3.21
N ALA A 79 11.97 17.93 1.88
CA ALA A 79 12.23 19.17 1.16
C ALA A 79 11.07 20.18 1.28
N LEU A 80 9.82 19.71 1.14
CA LEU A 80 8.61 20.51 1.34
C LEU A 80 8.45 20.98 2.79
N GLY A 81 8.78 20.12 3.76
CA GLY A 81 8.72 20.44 5.18
C GLY A 81 9.68 21.56 5.56
N LYS A 82 10.87 21.56 4.96
CA LYS A 82 11.95 22.50 5.31
C LYS A 82 11.90 23.85 4.58
N SER A 83 11.26 23.93 3.41
CA SER A 83 11.27 25.14 2.60
C SER A 83 9.87 25.59 2.23
N VAL A 84 9.46 26.73 2.80
CA VAL A 84 8.20 27.42 2.47
C VAL A 84 8.15 27.79 0.99
N LEU A 85 9.31 28.11 0.37
CA LEU A 85 9.37 28.40 -1.06
C LEU A 85 9.08 27.16 -1.90
N ILE A 86 9.72 26.02 -1.59
CA ILE A 86 9.51 24.77 -2.32
C ILE A 86 8.06 24.32 -2.17
N GLU A 87 7.49 24.39 -0.97
CA GLU A 87 6.07 24.12 -0.76
C GLU A 87 5.20 25.04 -1.62
N ARG A 88 5.39 26.36 -1.55
CA ARG A 88 4.53 27.31 -2.28
C ARG A 88 4.59 27.10 -3.79
N VAL A 89 5.76 26.71 -4.31
CA VAL A 89 5.95 26.42 -5.74
C VAL A 89 5.38 25.06 -6.11
N LEU A 90 5.61 24.01 -5.33
CA LEU A 90 5.23 22.63 -5.69
C LEU A 90 3.79 22.26 -5.29
N SER A 91 3.20 22.88 -4.26
CA SER A 91 1.87 22.51 -3.76
C SER A 91 0.77 22.54 -4.83
N PRO A 92 0.68 23.57 -5.71
CA PRO A 92 -0.32 23.57 -6.78
C PRO A 92 -0.16 22.36 -7.71
N TYR A 93 1.08 21.99 -8.06
CA TYR A 93 1.36 20.85 -8.92
C TYR A 93 1.09 19.51 -8.21
N ILE A 94 1.39 19.42 -6.92
CA ILE A 94 1.09 18.23 -6.11
C ILE A 94 -0.41 17.99 -6.00
N VAL A 95 -1.19 19.05 -5.79
CA VAL A 95 -2.66 18.97 -5.74
C VAL A 95 -3.22 18.62 -7.12
N ALA A 96 -2.73 19.26 -8.19
CA ALA A 96 -3.14 18.94 -9.55
C ALA A 96 -2.82 17.50 -9.94
N ALA A 97 -1.63 17.00 -9.58
CA ALA A 97 -1.23 15.62 -9.86
C ALA A 97 -2.08 14.59 -9.11
N GLN A 98 -2.51 14.89 -7.87
CA GLN A 98 -3.45 14.04 -7.12
C GLN A 98 -4.86 14.03 -7.72
N ALA A 99 -5.26 15.12 -8.38
CA ALA A 99 -6.57 15.20 -9.03
C ALA A 99 -6.65 14.31 -10.28
N VAL A 100 -5.51 13.95 -10.89
CA VAL A 100 -5.50 13.07 -12.05
C VAL A 100 -5.75 11.62 -11.61
N PRO A 101 -6.80 10.95 -12.10
CA PRO A 101 -7.07 9.56 -11.76
C PRO A 101 -5.94 8.67 -12.28
N ILE A 102 -5.16 8.08 -11.38
CA ILE A 102 -4.04 7.22 -11.77
C ILE A 102 -4.48 6.04 -12.64
N LEU A 103 -5.70 5.53 -12.42
CA LEU A 103 -6.28 4.45 -13.22
C LEU A 103 -6.39 4.84 -14.71
N ALA A 104 -6.68 6.12 -15.00
CA ALA A 104 -6.74 6.63 -16.37
C ALA A 104 -5.34 6.89 -16.94
N LEU A 105 -4.35 7.20 -16.09
CA LEU A 105 -2.95 7.37 -16.50
C LEU A 105 -2.21 6.04 -16.70
N ALA A 106 -2.60 4.98 -16.01
CA ALA A 106 -1.87 3.71 -15.97
C ALA A 106 -1.59 3.12 -17.38
N PRO A 107 -2.55 3.10 -18.33
CA PRO A 107 -2.26 2.65 -19.69
C PRO A 107 -1.24 3.53 -20.43
N LEU A 108 -1.25 4.85 -20.19
CA LEU A 108 -0.24 5.75 -20.79
C LEU A 108 1.15 5.48 -20.22
N LEU A 109 1.24 5.26 -18.91
CA LEU A 109 2.49 4.90 -18.25
C LEU A 109 3.01 3.55 -18.75
N ASP A 110 2.13 2.57 -18.99
CA ASP A 110 2.52 1.29 -19.60
C ASP A 110 3.12 1.48 -21.00
N ILE A 111 2.48 2.31 -21.84
CA ILE A 111 2.99 2.63 -23.19
C ILE A 111 4.33 3.39 -23.11
N TRP A 112 4.44 4.41 -22.26
CA TRP A 112 5.63 5.26 -22.17
C TRP A 112 6.86 4.52 -21.68
N PHE A 113 6.67 3.60 -20.73
CA PHE A 113 7.75 2.83 -20.15
C PHE A 113 7.95 1.46 -20.83
N GLY A 114 7.28 1.23 -21.97
CA GLY A 114 7.54 0.13 -22.88
C GLY A 114 6.94 -1.22 -22.48
N GLY A 115 5.94 -1.25 -21.60
CA GLY A 115 5.27 -2.45 -21.12
C GLY A 115 6.17 -3.34 -20.27
N GLY A 116 5.89 -3.45 -18.97
CA GLY A 116 6.65 -4.36 -18.10
C GLY A 116 6.82 -3.88 -16.68
N LEU A 117 7.80 -4.47 -15.98
CA LEU A 117 8.00 -4.25 -14.55
C LEU A 117 8.21 -2.77 -14.20
N LEU A 118 8.97 -2.03 -15.02
CA LEU A 118 9.27 -0.63 -14.74
C LEU A 118 8.01 0.25 -14.76
N ALA A 119 7.13 0.07 -15.75
CA ALA A 119 5.84 0.76 -15.80
C ALA A 119 5.02 0.50 -14.53
N ARG A 120 4.95 -0.76 -14.11
CA ARG A 120 4.15 -1.17 -12.94
C ARG A 120 4.71 -0.62 -11.63
N VAL A 121 6.03 -0.65 -11.48
CA VAL A 121 6.74 -0.04 -10.35
C VAL A 121 6.48 1.46 -10.29
N VAL A 122 6.50 2.17 -11.42
CA VAL A 122 6.20 3.61 -11.48
C VAL A 122 4.75 3.89 -11.10
N ILE A 123 3.78 3.14 -11.63
CA ILE A 123 2.36 3.30 -11.28
C ILE A 123 2.15 3.10 -9.78
N CYS A 124 2.70 2.00 -9.23
CA CYS A 124 2.62 1.71 -7.80
C CYS A 124 3.29 2.81 -6.95
N ALA A 125 4.49 3.26 -7.35
CA ALA A 125 5.22 4.32 -6.66
C ALA A 125 4.45 5.65 -6.64
N LEU A 126 3.83 6.04 -7.75
CA LEU A 126 3.04 7.28 -7.85
C LEU A 126 1.82 7.28 -6.92
N ILE A 127 1.17 6.13 -6.77
CA ILE A 127 -0.02 5.99 -5.90
C ILE A 127 0.33 6.25 -4.43
N ILE A 128 1.46 5.72 -3.98
CA ILE A 128 1.89 5.86 -2.59
C ILE A 128 2.67 7.14 -2.33
N PHE A 129 3.17 7.79 -3.38
CA PHE A 129 4.07 8.94 -3.27
C PHE A 129 3.44 10.08 -2.48
N PHE A 130 2.24 10.51 -2.87
CA PHE A 130 1.57 11.66 -2.27
C PHE A 130 1.25 11.51 -0.78
N PRO A 131 0.58 10.43 -0.32
CA PRO A 131 0.27 10.28 1.10
C PRO A 131 1.54 10.22 1.97
N ILE A 132 2.60 9.55 1.50
CA ILE A 132 3.87 9.48 2.25
C ILE A 132 4.58 10.84 2.25
N ALA A 133 4.60 11.56 1.14
CA ALA A 133 5.26 12.86 1.03
C ALA A 133 4.57 13.90 1.91
N ILE A 134 3.24 13.94 1.91
CA ILE A 134 2.45 14.86 2.73
C ILE A 134 2.63 14.51 4.21
N ALA A 135 2.52 13.23 4.60
CA ALA A 135 2.75 12.82 5.98
C ALA A 135 4.16 13.20 6.46
N THR A 136 5.17 13.02 5.61
CA THR A 136 6.55 13.41 5.93
C THR A 136 6.70 14.92 6.09
N MET A 137 6.11 15.72 5.18
CA MET A 137 6.10 17.18 5.27
C MET A 137 5.44 17.66 6.58
N VAL A 138 4.28 17.10 6.91
CA VAL A 138 3.55 17.41 8.15
C VAL A 138 4.39 17.02 9.38
N GLY A 139 5.01 15.84 9.37
CA GLY A 139 5.88 15.38 10.45
C GLY A 139 7.04 16.35 10.71
N ILE A 140 7.75 16.77 9.66
CA ILE A 140 8.87 17.72 9.78
C ILE A 140 8.41 19.08 10.31
N ARG A 141 7.18 19.52 10.02
CA ARG A 141 6.63 20.80 10.49
C ARG A 141 6.05 20.74 11.89
N SER A 142 5.70 19.54 12.37
CA SER A 142 5.16 19.34 13.72
C SER A 142 6.24 19.41 14.82
N VAL A 143 7.51 19.57 14.45
CA VAL A 143 8.63 19.71 15.37
C VAL A 143 8.46 20.97 16.22
N ASP A 144 8.62 20.84 17.53
CA ASP A 144 8.49 21.95 18.48
C ASP A 144 9.47 23.09 18.12
N PRO A 145 8.96 24.32 17.86
CA PRO A 145 9.81 25.49 17.65
C PRO A 145 10.78 25.73 18.80
N LEU A 146 10.40 25.45 20.06
CA LEU A 146 11.25 25.64 21.24
C LEU A 146 12.48 24.73 21.22
N LEU A 147 12.32 23.45 20.87
CA LEU A 147 13.43 22.51 20.73
C LEU A 147 14.37 22.93 19.58
N THR A 148 13.78 23.50 18.52
CA THR A 148 14.52 24.01 17.37
C THR A 148 15.35 25.24 17.74
N GLU A 149 14.80 26.16 18.52
CA GLU A 149 15.49 27.34 19.04
C GLU A 149 16.58 26.96 20.06
N MET A 150 16.30 26.01 20.94
CA MET A 150 17.29 25.48 21.90
C MET A 150 18.53 24.94 21.19
N LEU A 151 18.36 24.10 20.15
CA LEU A 151 19.49 23.60 19.37
C LEU A 151 20.24 24.71 18.62
N ARG A 152 19.53 25.73 18.13
CA ARG A 152 20.16 26.90 17.50
C ARG A 152 21.03 27.67 18.49
N SER A 153 20.56 27.89 19.73
CA SER A 153 21.34 28.56 20.77
C SER A 153 22.57 27.76 21.20
N LEU A 154 22.54 26.43 21.05
CA LEU A 154 23.70 25.54 21.23
C LEU A 154 24.65 25.50 20.02
N GLY A 155 24.41 26.29 18.98
CA GLY A 155 25.25 26.37 17.78
C GLY A 155 25.03 25.24 16.78
N ALA A 156 23.92 24.49 16.86
CA ALA A 156 23.66 23.39 15.95
C ALA A 156 23.43 23.89 14.51
N THR A 157 24.21 23.35 13.57
CA THR A 157 24.07 23.61 12.14
C THR A 157 22.76 23.03 11.57
N ASN A 158 22.32 23.48 10.39
CA ASN A 158 21.11 22.97 9.76
C ASN A 158 21.11 21.44 9.55
N PRO A 159 22.19 20.78 9.09
CA PRO A 159 22.23 19.32 8.98
C PRO A 159 22.13 18.62 10.34
N GLN A 160 22.74 19.18 11.38
CA GLN A 160 22.66 18.65 12.75
C GLN A 160 21.23 18.74 13.28
N ARG A 161 20.57 19.89 13.13
CA ARG A 161 19.16 20.06 13.52
C ARG A 161 18.25 19.05 12.81
N THR A 162 18.44 18.86 11.51
CA THR A 162 17.62 17.89 10.75
C THR A 162 17.86 16.46 11.22
N ARG A 163 19.11 16.05 11.42
CA ARG A 163 19.43 14.67 11.79
C ARG A 163 19.13 14.35 13.26
N LEU A 164 19.29 15.31 14.17
CA LEU A 164 19.20 15.10 15.62
C LEU A 164 17.82 15.43 16.19
N LEU A 165 17.03 16.29 15.54
CA LEU A 165 15.74 16.73 16.05
C LEU A 165 14.61 16.51 15.05
N GLU A 166 14.72 17.06 13.84
CA GLU A 166 13.57 17.11 12.91
C GLU A 166 13.18 15.72 12.43
N ILE A 167 14.15 14.91 11.94
CA ILE A 167 13.88 13.55 11.47
C ILE A 167 13.37 12.67 12.63
N PRO A 168 14.08 12.54 13.78
CA PRO A 168 13.61 11.70 14.89
C PRO A 168 12.21 12.06 15.39
N SER A 169 11.91 13.36 15.52
CA SER A 169 10.59 13.81 15.99
C SER A 169 9.49 13.57 14.96
N ALA A 170 9.82 13.59 13.67
CA ALA A 170 8.90 13.32 12.57
C ALA A 170 8.66 11.82 12.32
N LEU A 171 9.53 10.93 12.80
CA LEU A 171 9.45 9.48 12.54
C LEU A 171 8.06 8.88 12.79
N PRO A 172 7.36 9.15 13.91
CA PRO A 172 6.02 8.57 14.14
C PRO A 172 5.01 8.94 13.05
N VAL A 173 5.06 10.19 12.58
CA VAL A 173 4.19 10.69 11.51
C VAL A 173 4.58 10.09 10.16
N ILE A 174 5.88 10.00 9.88
CA ILE A 174 6.41 9.34 8.66
C ILE A 174 5.96 7.88 8.61
N PHE A 175 6.08 7.13 9.72
CA PHE A 175 5.60 5.75 9.81
C PHE A 175 4.08 5.63 9.70
N GLY A 176 3.32 6.62 10.18
CA GLY A 176 1.90 6.78 9.86
C GLY A 176 1.65 6.81 8.35
N GLY A 177 2.37 7.66 7.63
CA GLY A 177 2.33 7.74 6.17
C GLY A 177 2.75 6.45 5.46
N LEU A 178 3.83 5.82 5.90
CA LEU A 178 4.32 4.55 5.34
C LEU A 178 3.31 3.41 5.53
N ARG A 179 2.59 3.36 6.65
CA ARG A 179 1.51 2.37 6.87
C ARG A 179 0.35 2.57 5.91
N VAL A 180 -0.05 3.81 5.67
CA VAL A 180 -1.07 4.10 4.64
C VAL A 180 -0.53 3.73 3.26
N GLY A 181 0.70 4.16 2.95
CA GLY A 181 1.37 3.89 1.69
C GLY A 181 1.47 2.40 1.37
N VAL A 182 1.79 1.55 2.35
CA VAL A 182 1.95 0.11 2.09
C VAL A 182 0.61 -0.58 1.79
N THR A 183 -0.48 -0.12 2.40
CA THR A 183 -1.84 -0.61 2.05
C THR A 183 -2.25 -0.16 0.65
N LEU A 184 -1.89 1.06 0.27
CA LEU A 184 -2.12 1.60 -1.07
C LEU A 184 -1.21 0.97 -2.13
N ALA A 185 -0.02 0.49 -1.76
CA ALA A 185 0.89 -0.21 -2.68
C ALA A 185 0.26 -1.49 -3.24
N VAL A 186 -0.53 -2.21 -2.43
CA VAL A 186 -1.28 -3.39 -2.88
C VAL A 186 -2.30 -3.02 -3.96
N ILE A 187 -3.06 -1.94 -3.72
CA ILE A 187 -4.01 -1.41 -4.71
C ILE A 187 -3.25 -0.94 -5.96
N GLY A 188 -2.11 -0.29 -5.77
CA GLY A 188 -1.30 0.22 -6.86
C GLY A 188 -0.71 -0.87 -7.76
N ALA A 189 -0.29 -2.00 -7.18
CA ALA A 189 0.13 -3.17 -7.96
C ALA A 189 -1.04 -3.73 -8.78
N VAL A 190 -2.24 -3.87 -8.19
CA VAL A 190 -3.41 -4.35 -8.95
C VAL A 190 -3.79 -3.41 -10.11
N VAL A 191 -3.76 -2.09 -9.87
CA VAL A 191 -4.02 -1.09 -10.92
C VAL A 191 -2.96 -1.14 -12.02
N ALA A 192 -1.70 -1.30 -11.63
CA ALA A 192 -0.60 -1.46 -12.58
C ALA A 192 -0.73 -2.73 -13.42
N GLU A 193 -1.13 -3.84 -12.80
CA GLU A 193 -1.34 -5.12 -13.47
C GLU A 193 -2.48 -5.05 -14.49
N TRP A 194 -3.54 -4.30 -14.20
CA TRP A 194 -4.65 -4.08 -15.14
C TRP A 194 -4.27 -3.25 -16.37
N ALA A 195 -3.21 -2.46 -16.29
CA ALA A 195 -2.78 -1.59 -17.39
C ALA A 195 -2.12 -2.36 -18.55
N GLY A 196 -1.65 -3.59 -18.33
CA GLY A 196 -0.98 -4.38 -19.37
C GLY A 196 -0.20 -5.60 -18.90
N ALA A 197 -0.42 -6.11 -17.68
CA ALA A 197 0.33 -7.27 -17.20
C ALA A 197 -0.23 -8.61 -17.68
N SER A 198 0.68 -9.57 -17.87
CA SER A 198 0.36 -10.97 -18.18
C SER A 198 0.30 -11.87 -16.95
N LEU A 199 0.95 -11.47 -15.85
CA LEU A 199 1.01 -12.18 -14.57
C LEU A 199 0.76 -11.19 -13.43
N GLY A 200 0.25 -11.71 -12.31
CA GLY A 200 -0.13 -10.93 -11.13
C GLY A 200 -1.53 -11.25 -10.61
N LEU A 201 -1.79 -11.02 -9.33
CA LEU A 201 -3.07 -11.31 -8.67
C LEU A 201 -4.23 -10.47 -9.23
N GLY A 202 -3.97 -9.23 -9.63
CA GLY A 202 -4.90 -8.37 -10.38
C GLY A 202 -5.22 -8.93 -11.76
N VAL A 203 -4.25 -9.51 -12.46
CA VAL A 203 -4.48 -10.25 -13.72
C VAL A 203 -5.33 -11.50 -13.46
N LEU A 204 -5.04 -12.24 -12.37
CA LEU A 204 -5.79 -13.43 -11.99
C LEU A 204 -7.27 -13.11 -11.71
N ILE A 205 -7.55 -11.95 -11.09
CA ILE A 205 -8.92 -11.44 -10.92
C ILE A 205 -9.59 -11.18 -12.27
N ASN A 206 -8.89 -10.51 -13.21
CA ASN A 206 -9.45 -10.23 -14.53
C ASN A 206 -9.75 -11.50 -15.34
N ILE A 207 -8.83 -12.47 -15.34
CA ILE A 207 -9.01 -13.76 -16.03
C ILE A 207 -10.20 -14.52 -15.43
N ALA A 208 -10.28 -14.58 -14.09
CA ALA A 208 -11.38 -15.25 -13.40
C ALA A 208 -12.75 -14.60 -13.69
N ASN A 209 -12.79 -13.27 -13.79
CA ASN A 209 -13.99 -12.50 -14.08
C ASN A 209 -14.45 -12.62 -15.55
N GLN A 210 -13.52 -12.43 -16.51
CA GLN A 210 -13.86 -12.29 -17.93
C GLN A 210 -13.84 -13.61 -18.71
N GLY A 211 -13.03 -14.59 -18.28
CA GLY A 211 -12.81 -15.83 -19.03
C GLY A 211 -13.62 -17.03 -18.55
N LEU A 212 -13.80 -17.16 -17.23
CA LEU A 212 -14.29 -18.42 -16.62
C LEU A 212 -15.53 -18.26 -15.72
N PHE A 213 -15.96 -17.03 -15.42
CA PHE A 213 -16.94 -16.75 -14.35
C PHE A 213 -16.59 -17.48 -13.03
N ASP A 214 -15.28 -17.61 -12.75
CA ASP A 214 -14.74 -18.28 -11.58
C ASP A 214 -14.65 -17.29 -10.42
N THR A 215 -15.81 -16.85 -9.96
CA THR A 215 -15.95 -15.95 -8.80
C THR A 215 -15.27 -16.49 -7.55
N PRO A 216 -15.30 -17.82 -7.24
CA PRO A 216 -14.48 -18.37 -6.17
C PRO A 216 -12.99 -18.01 -6.28
N LEU A 217 -12.37 -18.12 -7.47
CA LEU A 217 -10.97 -17.73 -7.66
C LEU A 217 -10.73 -16.23 -7.47
N MET A 218 -11.68 -15.37 -7.87
CA MET A 218 -11.60 -13.93 -7.60
C MET A 218 -11.54 -13.66 -6.09
N PHE A 219 -12.39 -14.32 -5.30
CA PHE A 219 -12.35 -14.22 -3.83
C PHE A 219 -11.03 -14.73 -3.25
N VAL A 220 -10.48 -15.82 -3.79
CA VAL A 220 -9.15 -16.31 -3.39
C VAL A 220 -8.06 -15.27 -3.66
N ALA A 221 -8.04 -14.66 -4.85
CA ALA A 221 -7.06 -13.64 -5.21
C ALA A 221 -7.19 -12.38 -4.34
N LEU A 222 -8.42 -11.91 -4.09
CA LEU A 222 -8.70 -10.78 -3.20
C LEU A 222 -8.31 -11.07 -1.75
N ALA A 223 -8.60 -12.26 -1.24
CA ALA A 223 -8.16 -12.68 0.09
C ALA A 223 -6.63 -12.74 0.19
N THR A 224 -5.97 -13.21 -0.86
CA THR A 224 -4.50 -13.25 -0.94
C THR A 224 -3.91 -11.84 -0.91
N LEU A 225 -4.45 -10.90 -1.70
CA LEU A 225 -4.06 -9.48 -1.66
C LEU A 225 -4.27 -8.86 -0.27
N ALA A 226 -5.39 -9.18 0.40
CA ALA A 226 -5.65 -8.71 1.76
C ALA A 226 -4.63 -9.25 2.77
N ILE A 227 -4.24 -10.53 2.66
CA ILE A 227 -3.20 -11.13 3.50
C ILE A 227 -1.85 -10.45 3.23
N ILE A 228 -1.49 -10.24 1.96
CA ILE A 228 -0.26 -9.53 1.58
C ILE A 228 -0.24 -8.13 2.21
N GLY A 229 -1.33 -7.36 2.06
CA GLY A 229 -1.45 -6.04 2.66
C GLY A 229 -1.33 -6.04 4.19
N LEU A 230 -1.94 -7.01 4.87
CA LEU A 230 -1.85 -7.16 6.31
C LEU A 230 -0.42 -7.50 6.76
N VAL A 231 0.27 -8.39 6.04
CA VAL A 231 1.67 -8.75 6.31
C VAL A 231 2.55 -7.52 6.17
N PHE A 232 2.44 -6.78 5.06
CA PHE A 232 3.21 -5.58 4.83
C PHE A 232 2.93 -4.46 5.86
N TYR A 233 1.66 -4.24 6.20
CA TYR A 233 1.29 -3.34 7.29
C TYR A 233 1.95 -3.75 8.61
N GLY A 234 1.90 -5.05 8.93
CA GLY A 234 2.53 -5.62 10.11
C GLY A 234 4.05 -5.44 10.12
N LEU A 235 4.71 -5.57 8.97
CA LEU A 235 6.15 -5.33 8.81
C LEU A 235 6.51 -3.87 9.09
N VAL A 236 5.77 -2.91 8.52
CA VAL A 236 6.01 -1.48 8.78
C VAL A 236 5.80 -1.16 10.26
N LEU A 237 4.75 -1.69 10.88
CA LEU A 237 4.48 -1.52 12.31
C LEU A 237 5.57 -2.14 13.20
N PHE A 238 6.11 -3.29 12.79
CA PHE A 238 7.22 -3.93 13.48
C PHE A 238 8.48 -3.08 13.43
N VAL A 239 8.81 -2.53 12.25
CA VAL A 239 9.94 -1.62 12.05
C VAL A 239 9.77 -0.33 12.84
N GLU A 240 8.58 0.28 12.82
CA GLU A 240 8.22 1.48 13.61
C GLU A 240 8.51 1.25 15.10
N ARG A 241 8.01 0.16 15.67
CA ARG A 241 8.21 -0.16 17.10
C ARG A 241 9.66 -0.40 17.46
N ARG A 242 10.44 -1.02 16.56
CA ARG A 242 11.87 -1.27 16.80
C ARG A 242 12.69 0.01 16.76
N LEU A 243 12.35 0.96 15.89
CA LEU A 243 13.06 2.24 15.77
C LEU A 243 12.66 3.25 16.85
N LEU A 244 11.40 3.25 17.29
CA LEU A 244 10.89 4.20 18.30
C LEU A 244 11.00 3.69 19.75
N SER A 245 11.50 2.47 19.98
CA SER A 245 11.75 1.95 21.33
C SER A 245 13.14 2.28 21.88
N HIS A 246 13.95 2.98 21.10
CA HIS A 246 15.24 3.57 21.48
C HIS A 246 15.13 5.08 21.52
#